data_AF-A0A2H5ZNU5-F1
#
_entry.id   AF-A0A2H5ZNU5-F1
#
_cell.length_a   1.000
_cell.length_b   1.000
_cell.length_c   1.000
_cell.angle_alpha   90.00
_cell.angle_beta   90.00
_cell.angle_gamma   90.00
#
_symmetry.space_group_name_H-M   'P 1'
#
loop_
_entity.id
_entity.type
_entity.pdbx_description
1 polymer ?
#
loop_
_entity_poly.entity_id
_entity_poly.type
_entity_poly.pdbx_seq_one_letter_code
_entity_poly.pdbx_strand_id
1 'polypeptide(L)'
;MFFVTTKHPDYVLFAMTPSERAAVGVTETQEVHLLSRSPEGAGWQVIAKWNGQEFSHTDFMAAWHYRDEPSEPARPLDVLPAPLREAVVRSLFH
;
A
#
# COMPACT_ATOMS: atom_id res chain seq x y z
N MET A 1 -14.17 2.88 4.30
CA MET A 1 -13.07 3.87 4.35
C MET A 1 -12.89 4.54 2.98
N PHE A 2 -12.46 5.81 2.97
CA PHE A 2 -12.06 6.55 1.75
C PHE A 2 -10.54 6.76 1.72
N PHE A 3 -9.99 7.11 0.56
CA PHE A 3 -8.58 7.42 0.38
C PHE A 3 -8.38 8.87 -0.02
N VAL A 4 -7.26 9.44 0.40
CA VAL A 4 -6.81 10.78 -0.01
C VAL A 4 -5.70 10.61 -1.03
N THR A 5 -5.96 11.00 -2.27
CA THR A 5 -4.96 10.98 -3.34
C THR A 5 -4.18 12.28 -3.35
N THR A 6 -2.86 12.20 -3.39
CA THR A 6 -1.96 13.36 -3.47
C THR A 6 -0.84 13.13 -4.49
N LYS A 7 -0.16 14.20 -4.87
CA LYS A 7 1.09 14.09 -5.62
C LYS A 7 2.20 13.70 -4.65
N HIS A 8 2.97 12.68 -5.03
CA HIS A 8 4.18 12.27 -4.32
C HIS A 8 5.29 12.05 -5.35
N PRO A 9 6.54 12.50 -5.08
CA PRO A 9 7.68 12.14 -5.93
C PRO A 9 7.75 10.63 -6.14
N ASP A 10 8.18 10.22 -7.34
CA ASP A 10 8.38 8.81 -7.72
C ASP A 10 7.09 7.98 -7.93
N TYR A 11 5.90 8.57 -7.73
CA TYR A 11 4.62 7.88 -7.91
C TYR A 11 3.71 8.58 -8.91
N VAL A 12 3.19 7.80 -9.86
CA VAL A 12 2.11 8.23 -10.78
C VAL A 12 0.75 8.29 -10.08
N LEU A 13 0.58 7.50 -9.01
CA LEU A 13 -0.57 7.56 -8.11
C LEU A 13 -0.09 7.32 -6.69
N PHE A 14 -0.54 8.15 -5.75
CA PHE A 14 -0.28 7.95 -4.33
C PHE A 14 -1.55 8.22 -3.53
N ALA A 15 -2.09 7.18 -2.91
CA ALA A 15 -3.36 7.21 -2.17
C ALA A 15 -3.13 6.79 -0.71
N MET A 16 -3.49 7.66 0.21
CA MET A 16 -3.27 7.50 1.65
C MET A 16 -4.57 7.20 2.37
N THR A 17 -4.49 6.50 3.49
CA THR A 17 -5.61 6.47 4.45
C THR A 17 -5.76 7.86 5.12
N PRO A 18 -6.95 8.23 5.63
CA PRO A 18 -7.19 9.56 6.18
C PRO A 18 -6.28 9.95 7.36
N SER A 19 -5.85 9.00 8.16
CA SER A 19 -4.88 9.18 9.26
C SER A 19 -3.42 9.19 8.80
N GLU A 20 -3.15 9.06 7.49
CA GLU A 20 -1.82 9.05 6.89
C GLU A 20 -0.88 7.96 7.44
N ARG A 21 -1.43 6.88 8.00
CA ARG A 21 -0.63 5.77 8.55
C ARG A 21 -0.21 4.75 7.50
N ALA A 22 -1.05 4.57 6.47
CA ALA A 22 -0.79 3.65 5.38
C ALA A 22 -1.09 4.32 4.04
N ALA A 23 -0.41 3.85 2.99
CA ALA A 23 -0.62 4.32 1.64
C ALA A 23 -0.45 3.19 0.63
N VAL A 24 -1.06 3.36 -0.54
CA VAL A 24 -0.77 2.61 -1.76
C VAL A 24 -0.23 3.57 -2.80
N GLY A 25 0.90 3.21 -3.40
CA GLY A 25 1.57 3.97 -4.45
C GLY A 25 1.69 3.14 -5.73
N VAL A 26 1.64 3.80 -6.88
CA VAL A 26 2.01 3.19 -8.16
C VAL A 26 3.20 3.96 -8.73
N THR A 27 4.29 3.27 -9.04
CA THR A 27 5.51 3.88 -9.59
C THR A 27 5.38 4.11 -11.10
N GLU A 28 6.34 4.86 -11.68
CA GLU A 28 6.43 5.00 -13.14
C GLU A 28 6.70 3.67 -13.87
N THR A 29 7.35 2.72 -13.19
CA THR A 29 7.61 1.36 -13.69
C THR A 29 6.41 0.43 -13.53
N GLN A 30 5.24 0.96 -13.15
CA GLN A 30 4.03 0.20 -12.86
C GLN A 30 4.21 -0.82 -11.73
N GLU A 31 5.07 -0.58 -10.75
CA GLU A 31 5.06 -1.35 -9.50
C GLU A 31 4.01 -0.77 -8.55
N VAL A 32 3.23 -1.63 -7.90
CA VAL A 32 2.34 -1.23 -6.81
C VAL A 32 3.10 -1.38 -5.51
N HIS A 33 3.22 -0.30 -4.75
CA HIS A 33 3.83 -0.25 -3.44
C HIS A 33 2.76 -0.13 -2.37
N LEU A 34 2.91 -0.92 -1.32
CA LEU A 34 2.18 -0.75 -0.07
C LEU A 34 3.14 -0.13 0.94
N LEU A 35 2.73 0.99 1.53
CA LEU A 35 3.60 1.79 2.38
C LEU A 35 2.99 1.99 3.77
N SER A 36 3.87 2.12 4.77
CA SER A 36 3.53 2.68 6.08
C SER A 36 4.26 3.98 6.30
N ARG A 37 3.69 4.82 7.17
CA ARG A 37 4.42 5.96 7.72
C ARG A 37 5.60 5.46 8.57
N SER A 38 6.77 6.06 8.39
CA SER A 38 7.96 5.74 9.18
C SER A 38 7.74 6.15 10.64
N PRO A 39 8.12 5.31 11.62
CA PRO A 39 8.08 5.69 13.03
C PRO A 39 9.16 6.75 13.38
N GLU A 40 10.20 6.89 12.55
CA GLU A 40 11.35 7.78 12.81
C GLU A 40 11.20 9.17 12.17
N GLY A 41 10.11 9.45 11.46
CA GLY A 41 9.88 10.77 10.86
C GLY A 41 8.73 10.85 9.85
N ALA A 42 8.71 11.91 9.05
CA ALA A 42 7.65 12.18 8.07
C ALA A 42 7.73 11.34 6.78
N GLY A 43 8.63 10.36 6.70
CA GLY A 43 8.86 9.54 5.51
C GLY A 43 7.90 8.36 5.36
N TRP A 44 7.88 7.79 4.16
CA TRP A 44 7.15 6.56 3.85
C TRP A 44 8.12 5.40 3.67
N GLN A 45 7.77 4.24 4.20
CA GLN A 45 8.52 3.00 4.02
C GLN A 45 7.71 2.02 3.18
N VAL A 46 8.31 1.47 2.13
CA VAL A 46 7.71 0.38 1.36
C VAL A 46 7.78 -0.89 2.19
N ILE A 47 6.61 -1.44 2.51
CA ILE A 47 6.48 -2.70 3.25
C ILE A 47 6.39 -3.87 2.28
N ALA A 48 5.77 -3.67 1.13
CA ALA A 48 5.63 -4.69 0.11
C ALA A 48 5.42 -4.06 -1.27
N LYS A 49 5.74 -4.83 -2.30
CA LYS A 49 5.58 -4.42 -3.69
C LYS A 49 5.14 -5.57 -4.59
N TRP A 50 4.43 -5.23 -5.65
CA TRP A 50 3.91 -6.14 -6.66
C TRP A 50 4.10 -5.55 -8.06
N ASN A 51 4.15 -6.42 -9.06
CA ASN A 51 4.03 -6.00 -10.45
C ASN A 51 2.58 -5.52 -10.71
N GLY A 52 2.41 -4.30 -11.21
CA GLY A 52 1.11 -3.70 -11.51
C GLY A 52 0.31 -4.40 -12.61
N GLN A 53 0.95 -5.26 -13.40
CA GLN A 53 0.26 -6.13 -14.37
C GLN A 53 -0.38 -7.35 -13.71
N GLU A 54 0.10 -7.76 -12.54
CA GLU A 54 -0.45 -8.88 -11.78
C GLU A 54 -1.48 -8.41 -10.75
N PHE A 55 -1.21 -7.27 -10.10
CA PHE A 55 -2.06 -6.71 -9.06
C PHE A 55 -2.15 -5.19 -9.20
N SER A 56 -3.36 -4.66 -9.27
CA SER A 56 -3.62 -3.23 -9.40
C SER A 56 -3.75 -2.57 -8.03
N HIS A 57 -3.37 -1.29 -7.91
CA HIS A 57 -3.64 -0.48 -6.72
C HIS A 57 -5.12 -0.53 -6.27
N THR A 58 -6.05 -0.70 -7.22
CA THR A 58 -7.48 -0.86 -6.94
C THR A 58 -7.77 -2.10 -6.09
N ASP A 59 -7.03 -3.20 -6.27
CA ASP A 59 -7.23 -4.43 -5.50
C ASP A 59 -6.96 -4.18 -4.00
N PHE A 60 -5.95 -3.37 -3.69
CA PHE A 60 -5.61 -2.95 -2.34
C PHE A 60 -6.64 -1.99 -1.77
N MET A 61 -7.04 -0.97 -2.54
CA MET A 61 -8.04 0.00 -2.12
C MET A 61 -9.40 -0.67 -1.86
N ALA A 62 -9.79 -1.65 -2.70
CA ALA A 62 -11.02 -2.42 -2.53
C ALA A 62 -10.97 -3.33 -1.30
N ALA A 63 -9.84 -4.02 -1.05
CA ALA A 63 -9.66 -4.83 0.15
C ALA A 63 -9.78 -4.00 1.44
N TRP A 64 -9.31 -2.75 1.39
CA TRP A 64 -9.39 -1.81 2.50
C TRP A 64 -10.70 -1.06 2.64
N HIS A 65 -11.48 -0.93 1.57
CA HIS A 65 -12.69 -0.10 1.57
C HIS A 65 -13.70 -0.51 2.67
N TYR A 66 -13.80 -1.81 2.95
CA TYR A 66 -14.74 -2.37 3.93
C TYR A 66 -14.17 -2.50 5.35
N ARG A 67 -13.03 -1.87 5.63
CA ARG A 67 -12.37 -1.93 6.95
C ARG A 67 -12.37 -0.55 7.61
N ASP A 68 -12.38 -0.58 8.94
CA ASP A 68 -12.11 0.60 9.74
C ASP A 68 -10.63 0.98 9.62
N GLU A 69 -10.37 2.27 9.80
CA GLU A 69 -9.01 2.75 9.80
C GLU A 69 -8.30 2.31 11.09
N PRO A 70 -7.12 1.70 11.01
CA PRO A 70 -6.43 1.18 12.17
C PRO A 70 -5.90 2.30 13.08
N SER A 71 -6.00 2.08 14.39
CA SER A 71 -5.53 3.02 15.43
C SER A 71 -4.02 3.11 15.56
N GLU A 72 -3.30 2.11 15.06
CA GLU A 72 -1.85 2.03 14.94
C GLU A 72 -1.46 2.06 13.46
N PRO A 73 -0.17 2.22 13.09
CA PRO A 73 0.29 1.83 11.77
C PRO A 73 -0.01 0.34 11.61
N ALA A 74 -1.21 -0.01 11.14
CA ALA A 74 -1.52 -1.40 10.88
C ALA A 74 -0.46 -1.91 9.94
N ARG A 75 0.03 -3.12 10.21
CA ARG A 75 0.74 -3.91 9.23
C ARG A 75 -0.17 -3.97 8.01
N PRO A 76 0.08 -3.18 6.97
CA PRO A 76 -0.90 -2.98 5.92
C PRO A 76 -1.05 -4.25 5.07
N LEU A 77 -0.21 -5.27 5.33
CA LEU A 77 -0.32 -6.62 4.80
C LEU A 77 -1.46 -7.44 5.43
N ASP A 78 -1.77 -7.28 6.71
CA ASP A 78 -2.68 -8.18 7.44
C ASP A 78 -4.13 -8.12 6.96
N VAL A 79 -4.47 -6.98 6.37
CA VAL A 79 -5.77 -6.65 5.77
C VAL A 79 -5.94 -7.19 4.35
N LEU A 80 -4.86 -7.60 3.69
CA LEU A 80 -4.91 -8.04 2.31
C LEU A 80 -5.46 -9.47 2.24
N PRO A 81 -6.25 -9.79 1.21
CA PRO A 81 -6.70 -11.17 1.00
C PRO A 81 -5.50 -12.11 0.81
N ALA A 82 -5.68 -13.39 1.15
CA ALA A 82 -4.61 -14.38 1.13
C ALA A 82 -3.80 -14.41 -0.19
N PRO A 83 -4.40 -14.33 -1.39
CA PRO A 83 -3.64 -14.31 -2.64
C PRO A 83 -2.64 -13.15 -2.73
N LEU A 84 -3.02 -11.96 -2.26
CA LEU A 84 -2.14 -10.80 -2.26
C LEU A 84 -1.00 -10.95 -1.25
N ARG A 85 -1.28 -11.49 -0.07
CA ARG A 85 -0.26 -11.75 0.97
C ARG A 85 0.75 -12.81 0.52
N GLU A 86 0.27 -13.88 -0.11
CA GLU A 86 1.13 -14.96 -0.62
C GLU A 86 2.03 -14.50 -1.76
N ALA A 87 1.54 -13.59 -2.61
CA ALA A 87 2.34 -13.01 -3.69
C ALA A 87 3.53 -12.19 -3.17
N VAL A 88 3.38 -11.48 -2.04
CA VAL A 88 4.50 -10.77 -1.38
C VAL A 88 5.58 -11.71 -0.92
N VAL A 89 5.18 -12.83 -0.31
CA VAL A 89 6.16 -13.80 0.20
C VAL A 89 7.00 -14.35 -0.95
N ARG A 90 6.40 -14.57 -2.12
CA ARG A 90 7.14 -15.04 -3.31
C ARG A 90 8.15 -14.02 -3.83
N SER A 91 7.86 -12.73 -3.75
CA SER A 91 8.77 -11.67 -4.25
C SER A 91 9.95 -11.36 -3.32
N LEU A 92 9.93 -11.81 -2.07
CA LEU A 92 11.05 -11.65 -1.12
C LEU A 92 12.14 -12.74 -1.24
N PHE A 93 11.92 -13.80 -2.03
CA PHE A 93 12.84 -14.94 -2.17
C PHE A 93 13.46 -15.08 -3.58
N HIS A 94 13.54 -14.00 -4.36
CA HIS A 94 14.27 -13.93 -5.64
C HIS A 94 15.14 -12.68 -5.68
#